data_AF-A0A6A6ZAB4-F1
#
_entry.id   AF-A0A6A6ZAB4-F1
#
_cell.length_a   1.000
_cell.length_b   1.000
_cell.length_c   1.000
_cell.angle_alpha   90.00
_cell.angle_beta   90.00
_cell.angle_gamma   90.00
#
_symmetry.space_group_name_H-M   'P 1'
#
loop_
_entity.id
_entity.type
_entity.pdbx_description
1 polymer ?
#
loop_
_entity_poly.entity_id
_entity_poly.type
_entity_poly.pdbx_seq_one_letter_code
_entity_poly.pdbx_strand_id
1 'polypeptide(L)'
;MDPLSVTASIIGIIGGINAVYKTIKTIKGLPKAFDEVQKDLPLVLSILRGAQNSLLDGQEISDDEKNAITAVLQPSRDKAEELKRIFDEVRIECEEDKDAKDWAKLRTVYRKALRGVKASRVEHLMMDILEGMKKLALTHVFKSATQHDIQTLEKAIHDLSEVEPSLPDSEFGMDGQI
;
A
#
# COMPACT_ATOMS: atom_id res chain seq x y z
N MET A 1 11.18 -8.38 14.11
CA MET A 1 10.83 -9.47 13.18
C MET A 1 12.01 -9.66 12.24
N ASP A 2 12.26 -10.88 11.77
CA ASP A 2 13.26 -11.13 10.73
C ASP A 2 12.69 -10.75 9.33
N PRO A 3 13.56 -10.57 8.30
CA PRO A 3 13.15 -10.19 6.95
C PRO A 3 12.08 -11.09 6.32
N LEU A 4 12.15 -12.40 6.56
CA LEU A 4 11.23 -13.36 5.98
C LEU A 4 9.83 -13.20 6.58
N SER A 5 9.76 -13.06 7.91
CA SER A 5 8.53 -12.78 8.63
C SER A 5 7.89 -11.45 8.20
N VAL A 6 8.69 -10.38 8.05
CA VAL A 6 8.17 -9.08 7.58
C VAL A 6 7.65 -9.20 6.14
N THR A 7 8.40 -9.84 5.25
CA THR A 7 8.00 -10.06 3.85
C THR A 7 6.67 -10.83 3.76
N ALA A 8 6.56 -11.94 4.48
CA ALA A 8 5.33 -12.74 4.52
C ALA A 8 4.14 -11.95 5.07
N SER A 9 4.36 -11.12 6.10
CA SER A 9 3.33 -10.23 6.66
C SER A 9 2.82 -9.25 5.60
N ILE A 10 3.70 -8.59 4.84
CA ILE A 10 3.29 -7.64 3.79
C ILE A 10 2.47 -8.35 2.71
N ILE A 11 2.92 -9.53 2.25
CA ILE A 11 2.20 -10.34 1.26
C ILE A 11 0.78 -10.67 1.76
N GLY A 12 0.63 -11.07 3.02
CA GLY A 12 -0.66 -11.37 3.63
C GLY A 12 -1.58 -10.14 3.70
N ILE A 13 -1.03 -8.99 4.09
CA ILE A 13 -1.76 -7.72 4.14
C ILE A 13 -2.27 -7.33 2.76
N ILE A 14 -1.43 -7.38 1.73
CA ILE A 14 -1.81 -7.09 0.33
C ILE A 14 -2.88 -8.07 -0.16
N GLY A 15 -2.79 -9.35 0.21
CA GLY A 15 -3.85 -10.33 -0.05
C GLY A 15 -5.19 -9.90 0.55
N GLY A 16 -5.18 -9.37 1.77
CA GLY A 16 -6.35 -8.78 2.43
C GLY A 16 -6.90 -7.56 1.69
N ILE A 17 -6.04 -6.61 1.29
CA ILE A 17 -6.44 -5.41 0.54
C ILE A 17 -7.14 -5.80 -0.76
N ASN A 18 -6.56 -6.75 -1.52
CA ASN A 18 -7.16 -7.27 -2.76
C ASN A 18 -8.56 -7.86 -2.53
N ALA A 19 -8.77 -8.56 -1.41
CA ALA A 19 -10.07 -9.12 -1.07
C ALA A 19 -11.09 -8.01 -0.75
N VAL A 20 -10.68 -7.00 0.01
CA VAL A 20 -11.53 -5.84 0.34
C VAL A 20 -11.89 -5.04 -0.91
N TYR A 21 -10.92 -4.77 -1.79
CA TYR A 21 -11.14 -4.02 -3.02
C TYR A 21 -12.21 -4.67 -3.91
N LYS A 22 -12.25 -6.00 -4.00
CA LYS A 22 -13.30 -6.72 -4.76
C LYS A 22 -14.72 -6.39 -4.28
N THR A 23 -14.88 -6.05 -3.00
CA THR A 23 -16.15 -5.60 -2.42
C THR A 23 -16.39 -4.12 -2.73
N ILE A 24 -15.42 -3.26 -2.41
CA ILE A 24 -15.61 -1.79 -2.46
C ILE A 24 -15.59 -1.21 -3.88
N LYS A 25 -15.01 -1.89 -4.88
CA LYS A 25 -15.00 -1.43 -6.29
C LYS A 25 -16.39 -1.22 -6.90
N THR A 26 -17.44 -1.74 -6.26
CA THR A 26 -18.82 -1.59 -6.71
C THR A 26 -19.47 -0.27 -6.25
N ILE A 27 -18.78 0.48 -5.38
CA ILE A 27 -19.21 1.79 -4.92
C ILE A 27 -19.21 2.77 -6.09
N LYS A 28 -20.36 3.40 -6.31
CA LYS A 28 -20.51 4.44 -7.32
C LYS A 28 -19.69 5.67 -6.93
N GLY A 29 -18.87 6.16 -7.84
CA GLY A 29 -18.06 7.37 -7.64
C GLY A 29 -16.84 7.15 -6.73
N LEU A 30 -16.42 5.90 -6.50
CA LEU A 30 -15.16 5.61 -5.82
C LEU A 30 -14.01 6.36 -6.52
N PRO A 31 -13.12 7.06 -5.78
CA PRO A 31 -12.02 7.79 -6.39
C PRO A 31 -11.09 6.86 -7.16
N LYS A 32 -10.66 7.32 -8.33
CA LYS A 32 -9.77 6.55 -9.22
C LYS A 32 -8.46 6.12 -8.55
N ALA A 33 -8.01 6.86 -7.54
CA ALA A 33 -6.86 6.49 -6.72
C ALA A 33 -6.96 5.06 -6.13
N PHE A 34 -8.15 4.58 -5.76
CA PHE A 34 -8.33 3.19 -5.29
C PHE A 34 -8.03 2.17 -6.39
N ASP A 35 -8.39 2.48 -7.64
CA ASP A 35 -8.14 1.62 -8.80
C ASP A 35 -6.65 1.61 -9.16
N GLU A 36 -5.97 2.78 -9.11
CA GLU A 36 -4.53 2.85 -9.35
C GLU A 36 -3.75 2.10 -8.24
N VAL A 37 -4.15 2.25 -6.97
CA VAL A 37 -3.59 1.44 -5.87
C VAL A 37 -3.75 -0.05 -6.16
N GLN A 38 -4.93 -0.48 -6.58
CA GLN A 38 -5.19 -1.89 -6.91
C GLN A 38 -4.35 -2.39 -8.09
N LYS A 39 -4.11 -1.54 -9.09
CA LYS A 39 -3.30 -1.86 -10.29
C LYS A 39 -1.84 -2.12 -9.95
N ASP A 40 -1.31 -1.50 -8.90
CA ASP A 40 0.10 -1.62 -8.50
C ASP A 40 0.37 -2.77 -7.52
N LEU A 41 -0.65 -3.28 -6.81
CA LEU A 41 -0.49 -4.41 -5.87
C LEU A 41 0.18 -5.67 -6.48
N PRO A 42 -0.12 -6.08 -7.73
CA PRO A 42 0.57 -7.21 -8.35
C PRO A 42 2.09 -7.01 -8.49
N LEU A 43 2.54 -5.79 -8.79
CA LEU A 43 3.96 -5.46 -8.90
C LEU A 43 4.65 -5.61 -7.53
N VAL A 44 4.03 -5.05 -6.48
CA VAL A 44 4.53 -5.18 -5.11
C VAL A 44 4.63 -6.66 -4.69
N LEU A 45 3.61 -7.47 -4.98
CA LEU A 45 3.63 -8.91 -4.69
C LEU A 45 4.74 -9.65 -5.45
N SER A 46 4.99 -9.29 -6.71
CA SER A 46 6.05 -9.90 -7.53
C SER A 46 7.41 -9.69 -6.88
N ILE A 47 7.72 -8.45 -6.49
CA ILE A 47 9.00 -8.08 -5.88
C ILE A 47 9.16 -8.75 -4.51
N LEU A 48 8.12 -8.72 -3.67
CA LEU A 48 8.16 -9.36 -2.35
C LEU A 48 8.35 -10.88 -2.44
N ARG A 49 7.75 -11.54 -3.43
CA ARG A 49 7.95 -12.98 -3.66
C ARG A 49 9.36 -13.28 -4.17
N GLY A 50 9.88 -12.44 -5.06
CA GLY A 50 11.28 -12.51 -5.49
C GLY A 50 12.22 -12.40 -4.29
N ALA A 51 11.95 -11.43 -3.40
CA ALA A 51 12.71 -11.23 -2.17
C ALA A 51 12.59 -12.41 -1.20
N GLN A 52 11.37 -12.90 -0.97
CA GLN A 52 11.11 -14.08 -0.14
C GLN A 52 11.87 -15.31 -0.64
N ASN A 53 11.88 -15.57 -1.95
CA ASN A 53 12.61 -16.68 -2.53
C ASN A 53 14.13 -16.51 -2.31
N SER A 54 14.69 -15.34 -2.57
CA SER A 54 16.12 -15.09 -2.32
C SER A 54 16.52 -15.25 -0.84
N LEU A 55 15.62 -14.92 0.10
CA LEU A 55 15.83 -15.17 1.53
C LEU A 55 15.76 -16.66 1.90
N LEU A 56 15.05 -17.47 1.12
CA LEU A 56 14.86 -18.91 1.33
C LEU A 56 15.89 -19.78 0.59
N ASP A 57 16.55 -19.26 -0.45
CA ASP A 57 17.49 -19.97 -1.33
C ASP A 57 18.78 -20.46 -0.62
N GLY A 58 18.89 -20.31 0.70
CA GLY A 58 19.94 -20.90 1.51
C GLY A 58 21.32 -20.22 1.39
N GLN A 59 21.39 -19.07 0.71
CA GLN A 59 22.60 -18.24 0.75
C GLN A 59 22.76 -17.69 2.17
N GLU A 60 23.96 -17.83 2.74
CA GLU A 60 24.26 -17.23 4.04
C GLU A 60 24.19 -15.70 3.91
N ILE A 61 23.18 -15.11 4.53
CA ILE A 61 23.01 -13.65 4.64
C ILE A 61 23.43 -13.27 6.06
N SER A 62 24.34 -12.32 6.17
CA SER A 62 24.81 -11.82 7.46
C SER A 62 23.68 -11.17 8.26
N ASP A 63 23.83 -11.09 9.58
CA ASP A 63 22.82 -10.43 10.41
C ASP A 63 22.71 -8.92 10.11
N ASP A 64 23.81 -8.28 9.70
CA ASP A 64 23.80 -6.89 9.24
C ASP A 64 22.96 -6.71 7.97
N GLU A 65 23.08 -7.63 7.01
CA GLU A 65 22.25 -7.62 5.80
C GLU A 65 20.77 -7.89 6.12
N LYS A 66 20.47 -8.84 7.03
CA LYS A 66 19.10 -9.06 7.50
C LYS A 66 18.53 -7.80 8.16
N ASN A 67 19.32 -7.11 8.97
CA ASN A 67 18.89 -5.87 9.62
C ASN A 67 18.63 -4.77 8.60
N ALA A 68 19.51 -4.61 7.59
CA ALA A 68 19.33 -3.64 6.52
C ALA A 68 18.07 -3.92 5.69
N ILE A 69 17.82 -5.18 5.31
CA ILE A 69 16.60 -5.58 4.59
C ILE A 69 15.36 -5.31 5.44
N THR A 70 15.39 -5.67 6.73
CA THR A 70 14.29 -5.41 7.67
C THR A 70 14.00 -3.92 7.76
N ALA A 71 15.03 -3.07 7.84
CA ALA A 71 14.87 -1.62 7.91
C ALA A 71 14.23 -1.02 6.65
N VAL A 72 14.42 -1.65 5.48
CA VAL A 72 13.73 -1.26 4.24
C VAL A 72 12.28 -1.74 4.21
N LEU A 73 12.02 -2.96 4.67
CA LEU A 73 10.70 -3.58 4.61
C LEU A 73 9.73 -3.07 5.69
N GLN A 74 10.21 -2.75 6.89
CA GLN A 74 9.35 -2.39 8.02
C GLN A 74 8.48 -1.16 7.73
N PRO A 75 9.00 -0.05 7.17
CA PRO A 75 8.14 1.08 6.78
C PRO A 75 7.07 0.69 5.75
N SER A 76 7.42 -0.17 4.78
CA SER A 76 6.45 -0.66 3.77
C SER A 76 5.35 -1.49 4.40
N ARG A 77 5.68 -2.30 5.42
CA ARG A 77 4.69 -3.05 6.21
C ARG A 77 3.73 -2.12 6.93
N ASP A 78 4.25 -1.14 7.66
CA ASP A 78 3.41 -0.24 8.45
C ASP A 78 2.47 0.56 7.53
N LYS A 79 2.93 0.94 6.34
CA LYS A 79 2.12 1.60 5.31
C LYS A 79 1.06 0.68 4.70
N ALA A 80 1.40 -0.59 4.48
CA ALA A 80 0.44 -1.58 4.01
C ALA A 80 -0.64 -1.88 5.06
N GLU A 81 -0.28 -1.92 6.34
CA GLU A 81 -1.24 -2.07 7.45
C GLU A 81 -2.24 -0.90 7.46
N GLU A 82 -1.73 0.33 7.30
CA GLU A 82 -2.59 1.51 7.26
C GLU A 82 -3.51 1.50 6.02
N LEU A 83 -2.96 1.16 4.86
CA LEU A 83 -3.74 1.04 3.63
C LEU A 83 -4.86 0.02 3.79
N LYS A 84 -4.56 -1.14 4.40
CA LYS A 84 -5.56 -2.17 4.69
C LYS A 84 -6.63 -1.67 5.64
N ARG A 85 -6.24 -0.99 6.72
CA ARG A 85 -7.19 -0.44 7.70
C ARG A 85 -8.17 0.52 7.02
N ILE A 86 -7.69 1.44 6.21
CA ILE A 86 -8.53 2.39 5.46
C ILE A 86 -9.51 1.66 4.55
N PHE A 87 -9.05 0.65 3.81
CA PHE A 87 -9.91 -0.18 2.96
C PHE A 87 -10.98 -0.91 3.77
N ASP A 88 -10.61 -1.47 4.93
CA ASP A 88 -11.54 -2.16 5.82
C ASP A 88 -12.60 -1.20 6.38
N GLU A 89 -12.24 0.03 6.77
CA GLU A 89 -13.20 1.03 7.27
C GLU A 89 -14.25 1.38 6.19
N VAL A 90 -13.82 1.55 4.94
CA VAL A 90 -14.75 1.78 3.81
C VAL A 90 -15.64 0.56 3.55
N ARG A 91 -15.09 -0.65 3.65
CA ARG A 91 -15.88 -1.89 3.48
C ARG A 91 -16.92 -2.06 4.56
N ILE A 92 -16.54 -1.91 5.82
CA ILE A 92 -17.43 -2.11 6.97
C ILE A 92 -18.66 -1.20 6.83
N GLU A 93 -18.45 0.09 6.54
CA GLU A 93 -19.56 1.02 6.33
C GLU A 93 -20.46 0.59 5.15
N CYS A 94 -19.87 0.10 4.05
CA CYS A 94 -20.63 -0.40 2.89
C CYS A 94 -21.43 -1.68 3.19
N GLU A 95 -20.99 -2.49 4.15
CA GLU A 95 -21.68 -3.72 4.57
C GLU A 95 -22.78 -3.43 5.61
N GLU A 96 -22.56 -2.45 6.48
CA GLU A 96 -23.50 -2.04 7.53
C GLU A 96 -24.65 -1.16 6.99
N ASP A 97 -24.37 -0.25 6.06
CA ASP A 97 -25.37 0.58 5.39
C ASP A 97 -25.58 0.11 3.94
N LYS A 98 -26.70 -0.57 3.69
CA LYS A 98 -27.09 -1.07 2.36
C LYS A 98 -27.27 0.05 1.32
N ASP A 99 -27.48 1.29 1.77
CA ASP A 99 -27.60 2.47 0.92
C ASP A 99 -26.26 3.22 0.76
N ALA A 100 -25.18 2.79 1.43
CA ALA A 100 -23.83 3.32 1.31
C ALA A 100 -23.05 2.76 0.10
N LYS A 101 -23.73 2.58 -1.03
CA LYS A 101 -23.11 2.22 -2.32
C LYS A 101 -22.68 3.43 -3.15
N ASP A 102 -22.70 4.62 -2.55
CA ASP A 102 -22.31 5.88 -3.18
C ASP A 102 -21.19 6.54 -2.36
N TRP A 103 -20.10 6.90 -3.04
CA TRP A 103 -18.93 7.51 -2.41
C TRP A 103 -19.26 8.79 -1.66
N ALA A 104 -20.27 9.57 -2.08
CA ALA A 104 -20.65 10.80 -1.39
C ALA A 104 -21.00 10.57 0.09
N LYS A 105 -21.57 9.40 0.42
CA LYS A 105 -21.88 9.01 1.82
C LYS A 105 -20.63 8.52 2.55
N LEU A 106 -19.83 7.70 1.88
CA LEU A 106 -18.62 7.08 2.44
C LEU A 106 -17.47 8.07 2.64
N ARG A 107 -17.46 9.20 1.93
CA ARG A 107 -16.45 10.26 2.03
C ARG A 107 -16.23 10.74 3.47
N THR A 108 -17.29 10.79 4.28
CA THR A 108 -17.17 11.19 5.69
C THR A 108 -16.43 10.15 6.53
N VAL A 109 -16.68 8.85 6.28
CA VAL A 109 -15.97 7.74 6.93
C VAL A 109 -14.53 7.70 6.48
N TYR A 110 -14.28 7.80 5.17
CA TYR A 110 -12.93 7.87 4.62
C TYR A 110 -12.13 9.03 5.24
N ARG A 111 -12.70 10.23 5.31
CA ARG A 111 -12.06 11.38 5.97
C ARG A 111 -11.75 11.12 7.45
N LYS A 112 -12.61 10.40 8.18
CA LYS A 112 -12.34 9.99 9.57
C LYS A 112 -11.20 8.99 9.65
N ALA A 113 -11.16 8.01 8.75
CA ALA A 113 -10.09 7.02 8.66
C ALA A 113 -8.72 7.69 8.55
N LEU A 114 -8.61 8.69 7.67
CA LEU A 114 -7.37 9.42 7.42
C LEU A 114 -6.93 10.34 8.58
N ARG A 115 -7.86 10.81 9.43
CA ARG A 115 -7.53 11.69 10.57
C ARG A 115 -6.77 10.98 11.69
N GLY A 116 -6.90 9.66 11.81
CA GLY A 116 -6.22 8.89 12.85
C GLY A 116 -4.71 8.72 12.62
N VAL A 117 -4.22 8.86 11.38
CA VAL A 117 -2.86 8.42 11.01
C VAL A 117 -2.25 9.31 9.95
N LYS A 118 -1.25 10.14 10.32
CA LYS A 118 -0.38 10.95 9.44
C LYS A 118 -1.04 11.50 8.14
N ALA A 119 -2.35 11.73 8.15
CA ALA A 119 -3.20 12.11 7.02
C ALA A 119 -2.83 11.51 5.64
N SER A 120 -2.35 10.26 5.58
CA SER A 120 -1.80 9.72 4.34
C SER A 120 -2.89 9.06 3.50
N ARG A 121 -3.25 9.71 2.39
CA ARG A 121 -4.17 9.18 1.38
C ARG A 121 -3.70 7.84 0.81
N VAL A 122 -4.62 7.05 0.26
CA VAL A 122 -4.33 5.71 -0.27
C VAL A 122 -3.26 5.72 -1.36
N GLU A 123 -3.26 6.73 -2.23
CA GLU A 123 -2.25 6.90 -3.28
C GLU A 123 -0.85 7.16 -2.70
N HIS A 124 -0.74 8.00 -1.67
CA HIS A 124 0.54 8.26 -1.01
C HIS A 124 1.06 7.05 -0.24
N LEU A 125 0.18 6.29 0.43
CA LEU A 125 0.56 5.05 1.09
C LEU A 125 1.11 4.02 0.09
N MET A 126 0.51 3.92 -1.09
CA MET A 126 1.01 3.03 -2.14
C MET A 126 2.33 3.52 -2.73
N MET A 127 2.49 4.83 -2.96
CA MET A 127 3.77 5.41 -3.38
C MET A 127 4.90 5.07 -2.39
N ASP A 128 4.66 5.25 -1.09
CA ASP A 128 5.63 4.90 -0.04
C ASP A 128 6.02 3.40 -0.08
N ILE A 129 5.04 2.52 -0.35
CA ILE A 129 5.28 1.08 -0.50
C ILE A 129 6.13 0.80 -1.75
N LEU A 130 5.81 1.41 -2.89
CA LEU A 130 6.55 1.25 -4.14
C LEU A 130 7.99 1.78 -4.02
N GLU A 131 8.20 2.90 -3.32
CA GLU A 131 9.55 3.39 -3.00
C GLU A 131 10.33 2.39 -2.13
N GLY A 132 9.66 1.78 -1.15
CA GLY A 132 10.21 0.68 -0.37
C GLY A 132 10.61 -0.51 -1.25
N MET A 133 9.75 -0.90 -2.20
CA MET A 133 10.05 -1.98 -3.15
C MET A 133 11.21 -1.63 -4.07
N LYS A 134 11.34 -0.36 -4.48
CA LYS A 134 12.49 0.14 -5.25
C LYS A 134 13.79 0.03 -4.46
N LYS A 135 13.79 0.45 -3.19
CA LYS A 135 14.95 0.31 -2.29
C LYS A 135 15.32 -1.16 -2.09
N LEU A 136 14.32 -2.02 -1.95
CA LEU A 136 14.51 -3.46 -1.84
C LEU A 136 15.14 -4.03 -3.12
N ALA A 137 14.58 -3.72 -4.28
CA ALA A 137 15.07 -4.16 -5.59
C ALA A 137 16.52 -3.73 -5.88
N LEU A 138 16.95 -2.58 -5.36
CA LEU A 138 18.33 -2.08 -5.48
C LEU A 138 19.31 -2.72 -4.49
N THR A 139 18.83 -3.51 -3.53
CA THR A 139 19.70 -4.18 -2.56
C THR A 139 20.38 -5.38 -3.21
N HIS A 140 21.70 -5.50 -3.03
CA HIS A 140 22.55 -6.52 -3.68
C HIS A 140 22.17 -7.97 -3.35
N VAL A 141 21.43 -8.18 -2.26
CA VAL A 141 20.92 -9.49 -1.85
C VAL A 141 19.87 -10.03 -2.83
N PHE A 142 19.14 -9.15 -3.52
CA PHE A 142 18.07 -9.53 -4.43
C PHE A 142 18.54 -9.48 -5.89
N LYS A 143 19.15 -10.58 -6.33
CA LYS A 143 19.68 -10.76 -7.70
C LYS A 143 18.59 -10.79 -8.79
N SER A 144 17.31 -10.80 -8.41
CA SER A 144 16.17 -11.02 -9.30
C SER A 144 15.54 -9.75 -9.86
N ALA A 145 15.79 -8.58 -9.28
CA ALA A 145 15.22 -7.34 -9.78
C ALA A 145 15.94 -6.90 -11.07
N THR A 146 15.20 -6.87 -12.17
CA THR A 146 15.69 -6.40 -13.46
C THR A 146 15.62 -4.86 -13.54
N GLN A 147 16.39 -4.26 -14.44
CA GLN A 147 16.24 -2.84 -14.78
C GLN A 147 14.80 -2.52 -15.21
N HIS A 148 14.10 -3.49 -15.81
CA HIS A 148 12.69 -3.38 -16.17
C HIS A 148 11.78 -3.28 -14.94
N ASP A 149 12.04 -4.04 -13.86
CA ASP A 149 11.27 -3.94 -12.61
C ASP A 149 11.42 -2.56 -11.96
N ILE A 150 12.64 -2.00 -11.96
CA ILE A 150 12.92 -0.66 -11.43
C ILE A 150 12.17 0.40 -12.26
N GLN A 151 12.21 0.32 -13.59
CA GLN A 151 11.48 1.24 -14.47
C GLN A 151 9.96 1.13 -14.27
N THR A 152 9.45 -0.09 -14.04
CA THR A 152 8.03 -0.33 -13.79
C THR A 152 7.61 0.29 -12.45
N LEU A 153 8.44 0.17 -11.41
CA LEU A 153 8.23 0.84 -10.13
C LEU A 153 8.23 2.37 -10.25
N GLU A 154 9.20 2.94 -10.98
CA GLU A 154 9.28 4.38 -11.22
C GLU A 154 8.04 4.89 -11.96
N LYS A 155 7.57 4.14 -12.97
CA LYS A 155 6.34 4.46 -13.67
C LYS A 155 5.13 4.40 -12.74
N ALA A 156 5.00 3.39 -11.89
CA ALA A 156 3.88 3.27 -10.95
C ALA A 156 3.86 4.44 -9.94
N ILE A 157 5.02 4.82 -9.41
CA ILE A 157 5.16 5.99 -8.53
C ILE A 157 4.73 7.28 -9.25
N HIS A 158 5.13 7.45 -10.51
CA HIS A 158 4.72 8.60 -11.32
C HIS A 158 3.22 8.59 -11.64
N ASP A 159 2.66 7.46 -12.05
CA ASP A 159 1.21 7.34 -12.33
C ASP A 159 0.38 7.73 -11.09
N LEU A 160 0.82 7.33 -9.89
CA LEU A 160 0.17 7.71 -8.63
C LEU A 160 0.40 9.17 -8.23
N SER A 161 1.51 9.81 -8.62
CA SER A 161 1.71 11.24 -8.34
C SER A 161 0.79 12.13 -9.20
N GLU A 162 0.38 11.64 -10.36
CA GLU A 162 -0.49 12.35 -11.30
C GLU A 162 -1.98 12.03 -11.12
N VAL A 163 -2.35 11.07 -10.25
CA VAL A 163 -3.75 10.71 -10.03
C VAL A 163 -4.49 11.83 -9.28
N GLU A 164 -5.76 12.04 -9.61
CA GLU A 164 -6.60 12.94 -8.82
C GLU A 164 -6.66 12.44 -7.37
N PRO A 165 -6.42 13.32 -6.37
CA PRO A 165 -6.40 12.94 -4.97
C PRO A 165 -7.68 12.22 -4.54
N SER A 166 -7.53 11.15 -3.75
CA SER A 166 -8.70 10.43 -3.21
C SER A 166 -9.54 11.26 -2.25
N LEU A 167 -8.95 12.30 -1.67
CA LEU A 167 -9.61 13.33 -0.88
C LEU A 167 -8.91 14.67 -1.11
N PRO A 168 -9.64 15.78 -1.34
CA PRO A 168 -9.03 17.09 -1.51
C PRO A 168 -8.28 17.58 -0.26
N ASP A 169 -7.19 18.32 -0.46
CA ASP A 169 -6.37 18.86 0.63
C ASP A 169 -7.17 19.74 1.61
N SER A 170 -8.17 20.47 1.11
CA SER A 170 -9.04 21.32 1.91
C SER A 170 -9.78 20.57 3.02
N GLU A 171 -9.99 19.27 2.86
CA GLU A 171 -10.70 18.45 3.85
C GLU A 171 -9.84 17.95 5.01
N PHE A 172 -8.52 18.16 4.93
CA PHE A 172 -7.60 17.84 6.02
C PHE A 172 -7.40 19.02 7.00
N GLY A 173 -7.86 20.24 6.66
CA GLY A 173 -7.54 21.47 7.38
C GLY A 173 -8.68 22.17 8.14
N MET A 174 -9.89 21.61 8.22
CA MET A 174 -11.06 22.33 8.77
C MET A 174 -11.31 22.21 10.29
N ASP A 175 -10.42 21.60 11.07
CA ASP A 175 -10.58 21.49 12.54
C ASP A 175 -9.60 22.42 13.29
N GLY A 176 -9.55 23.71 12.92
CA GLY A 176 -8.64 24.70 13.52
C GLY A 176 -9.13 26.15 13.57
N GLN A 177 -10.42 26.41 13.33
CA GLN A 177 -11.03 27.73 13.53
C GLN A 177 -12.35 27.59 14.28
N ILE A 178 -12.26 27.62 15.62
CA ILE A 178 -13.32 28.12 16.50
C ILE A 178 -12.64 29.01 17.55
#